data_AF-A0A963T7K9-F1
#
_entry.id   AF-A0A963T7K9-F1
#
_cell.length_a   1.000
_cell.length_b   1.000
_cell.length_c   1.000
_cell.angle_alpha   90.00
_cell.angle_beta   90.00
_cell.angle_gamma   90.00
#
_symmetry.space_group_name_H-M   'P 1'
#
loop_
_entity.id
_entity.type
_entity.pdbx_description
1 polymer ?
#
loop_
_entity_poly.entity_id
_entity_poly.type
_entity_poly.pdbx_seq_one_letter_code
_entity_poly.pdbx_strand_id
1 'polypeptide(L)'
;MSICSTAAIGGVTPAYATAPASAPLVRTALNKAFYRQEPVEWAVSAGQVPYPEASEAMERRVAAIRAGEAAELVWLLEHPPLYTAGTSAKDDDLLDPRFPVFRSPRGGQFTYHGPGQRVAYVMLNLAERRRDVRGFVAALEDWIIGALAAFNVRGERREDRVGVWVDRTRP
;
A
#
# COMPACT_ATOMS: atom_id res chain seq x y z
N MET A 1 5.04 -5.83 6.05
CA MET A 1 4.67 -5.36 4.70
C MET A 1 4.56 -3.85 4.78
N SER A 2 5.48 -3.10 4.17
CA SER A 2 5.41 -1.63 4.16
C SER A 2 4.49 -1.22 3.02
N ILE A 3 3.30 -0.71 3.34
CA ILE A 3 2.43 -0.07 2.35
C ILE A 3 3.04 1.31 2.06
N CYS A 4 3.84 1.41 1.00
CA CYS A 4 4.12 2.71 0.41
C CYS A 4 2.85 3.15 -0.32
N SER A 5 2.10 4.05 0.29
CA SER A 5 0.86 4.57 -0.28
C SER A 5 1.12 5.23 -1.63
N THR A 6 0.51 4.60 -2.64
CA THR A 6 -0.30 5.19 -3.70
C THR A 6 -0.45 6.71 -3.66
N ALA A 7 -0.27 7.35 -4.81
CA ALA A 7 -0.77 8.69 -5.10
C ALA A 7 -2.31 8.70 -5.03
N ALA A 8 -2.84 8.82 -3.82
CA ALA A 8 -4.25 8.94 -3.55
C ALA A 8 -4.61 10.44 -3.46
N ILE A 9 -5.44 10.90 -4.40
CA ILE A 9 -5.81 12.30 -4.58
C ILE A 9 -7.05 12.59 -3.72
N GLY A 10 -6.95 13.52 -2.75
CA GLY A 10 -8.11 14.16 -2.10
C GLY A 10 -8.23 13.92 -0.58
N GLY A 11 -8.38 15.01 0.19
CA GLY A 11 -8.43 15.03 1.66
C GLY A 11 -9.84 15.04 2.28
N VAL A 12 -9.83 15.19 3.63
CA VAL A 12 -10.93 15.48 4.61
C VAL A 12 -11.36 14.30 5.54
N THR A 13 -11.62 14.67 6.81
CA THR A 13 -11.97 13.93 8.07
C THR A 13 -13.50 13.87 8.36
N PRO A 14 -14.02 13.22 9.45
CA PRO A 14 -14.02 11.79 9.87
C PRO A 14 -15.45 11.28 10.31
N ALA A 15 -15.61 9.99 10.67
CA ALA A 15 -16.49 9.45 11.75
C ALA A 15 -16.48 7.90 11.75
N TYR A 16 -16.35 7.27 12.93
CA TYR A 16 -16.22 5.82 13.11
C TYR A 16 -17.47 5.25 13.79
N ALA A 17 -18.02 4.15 13.26
CA ALA A 17 -19.00 3.30 13.92
C ALA A 17 -18.60 1.83 13.72
N THR A 18 -18.59 1.06 14.79
CA THR A 18 -18.12 -0.34 14.86
C THR A 18 -19.28 -1.33 14.68
N ALA A 19 -19.04 -2.44 13.97
CA ALA A 19 -19.92 -3.62 13.91
C ALA A 19 -19.13 -4.90 13.55
N PRO A 20 -19.63 -6.12 13.88
CA PRO A 20 -18.81 -7.25 14.33
C PRO A 20 -18.46 -8.34 13.29
N ALA A 21 -17.65 -9.31 13.72
CA ALA A 21 -17.15 -10.53 13.03
C ALA A 21 -18.28 -11.52 12.63
N SER A 22 -18.22 -12.46 11.66
CA SER A 22 -17.17 -13.15 10.86
C SER A 22 -17.82 -13.96 9.72
N ALA A 23 -17.11 -14.28 8.61
CA ALA A 23 -17.39 -15.39 7.64
C ALA A 23 -16.20 -15.59 6.64
N PRO A 24 -16.06 -16.72 5.90
CA PRO A 24 -14.79 -17.26 5.40
C PRO A 24 -14.17 -16.50 4.21
N LEU A 25 -12.84 -16.61 4.08
CA LEU A 25 -11.98 -15.99 3.06
C LEU A 25 -12.32 -16.50 1.63
N VAL A 26 -13.32 -15.90 1.00
CA VAL A 26 -13.61 -16.07 -0.43
C VAL A 26 -13.38 -14.73 -1.10
N ARG A 27 -12.29 -14.58 -1.86
CA ARG A 27 -12.06 -13.62 -2.99
C ARG A 27 -12.56 -12.17 -2.90
N THR A 28 -13.05 -11.70 -1.75
CA THR A 28 -13.92 -10.53 -1.65
C THR A 28 -13.55 -9.63 -0.48
N ALA A 29 -12.30 -9.16 -0.43
CA ALA A 29 -11.86 -8.20 0.59
C ALA A 29 -11.25 -6.92 -0.01
N LEU A 30 -11.80 -6.47 -1.13
CA LEU A 30 -11.95 -5.03 -1.37
C LEU A 30 -13.44 -4.78 -1.16
N ASN A 31 -13.83 -3.82 -0.34
CA ASN A 31 -15.24 -3.54 -0.09
C ASN A 31 -16.03 -3.41 -1.42
N LYS A 32 -17.33 -3.77 -1.48
CA LYS A 32 -18.11 -3.78 -2.74
C LYS A 32 -18.01 -2.48 -3.56
N ALA A 33 -17.80 -1.38 -2.84
CA ALA A 33 -17.49 -0.04 -3.33
C ALA A 33 -16.24 0.09 -4.24
N PHE A 34 -15.30 -0.86 -4.15
CA PHE A 34 -14.06 -0.93 -4.92
C PHE A 34 -14.09 -2.08 -5.95
N TYR A 35 -15.26 -2.66 -6.28
CA TYR A 35 -15.38 -3.56 -7.42
C TYR A 35 -15.79 -2.79 -8.69
N ARG A 36 -14.95 -2.88 -9.72
CA ARG A 36 -15.36 -2.62 -11.11
C ARG A 36 -15.45 -3.97 -11.82
N GLN A 37 -16.26 -4.06 -12.88
CA GLN A 37 -16.35 -5.23 -13.76
C GLN A 37 -15.07 -5.44 -14.60
N GLU A 38 -14.35 -4.37 -14.92
CA GLU A 38 -13.05 -4.49 -15.58
C GLU A 38 -11.99 -4.98 -14.59
N PRO A 39 -11.24 -6.05 -14.94
CA PRO A 39 -10.26 -6.65 -14.04
C PRO A 39 -9.06 -5.71 -13.86
N VAL A 40 -8.62 -5.57 -12.61
CA VAL A 40 -7.34 -4.95 -12.27
C VAL A 40 -6.22 -5.90 -12.72
N GLU A 41 -5.24 -5.38 -13.46
CA GLU A 41 -4.08 -6.18 -13.88
C GLU A 41 -3.16 -6.49 -12.69
N TRP A 42 -2.45 -7.62 -12.79
CA TRP A 42 -1.45 -8.04 -11.81
C TRP A 42 -0.11 -8.27 -12.49
N ALA A 43 0.94 -7.72 -11.90
CA ALA A 43 2.32 -7.96 -12.32
C ALA A 43 3.18 -8.36 -11.11
N VAL A 44 4.18 -9.21 -11.35
CA VAL A 44 5.17 -9.59 -10.34
C VAL A 44 6.56 -9.50 -10.97
N SER A 45 7.44 -8.72 -10.36
CA SER A 45 8.86 -8.72 -10.74
C SER A 45 9.56 -9.93 -10.13
N ALA A 46 10.29 -10.67 -10.96
CA ALA A 46 11.05 -11.85 -10.54
C ALA A 46 12.33 -11.50 -9.75
N GLY A 47 12.89 -10.30 -9.97
CA GLY A 47 14.08 -9.81 -9.29
C GLY A 47 13.83 -8.50 -8.55
N GLN A 48 14.90 -7.99 -7.92
CA GLN A 48 14.89 -6.67 -7.29
C GLN A 48 14.86 -5.59 -8.37
N VAL A 49 14.01 -4.58 -8.17
CA VAL A 49 13.84 -3.44 -9.08
C VAL A 49 14.46 -2.20 -8.43
N PRO A 50 15.33 -1.44 -9.09
CA PRO A 50 15.80 -0.15 -8.56
C PRO A 50 14.63 0.83 -8.35
N TYR A 51 14.65 1.58 -7.25
CA TYR A 51 13.55 2.51 -6.92
C TYR A 51 13.28 3.57 -8.00
N PRO A 52 14.28 4.21 -8.62
CA PRO A 52 14.03 5.18 -9.69
C PRO A 52 13.25 4.59 -10.87
N GLU A 53 13.63 3.38 -11.30
CA GLU A 53 12.94 2.67 -12.40
C GLU A 53 11.50 2.33 -12.04
N ALA A 54 11.27 1.86 -10.81
CA ALA A 54 9.92 1.58 -10.32
C ALA A 54 9.08 2.85 -10.22
N SER A 55 9.66 3.97 -9.76
CA SER A 55 8.98 5.27 -9.67
C SER A 55 8.55 5.77 -11.04
N GLU A 56 9.45 5.77 -12.03
CA GLU A 56 9.09 6.14 -13.40
C GLU A 56 8.03 5.23 -14.00
N ALA A 57 8.13 3.91 -13.79
CA ALA A 57 7.13 2.97 -14.28
C ALA A 57 5.75 3.23 -13.65
N MET A 58 5.69 3.54 -12.35
CA MET A 58 4.47 3.95 -11.68
C MET A 58 3.91 5.25 -12.24
N GLU A 59 4.75 6.28 -12.43
CA GLU A 59 4.33 7.58 -12.97
C GLU A 59 3.74 7.44 -14.38
N ARG A 60 4.42 6.70 -15.27
CA ARG A 60 3.92 6.39 -16.62
C ARG A 60 2.60 5.63 -16.56
N ARG A 61 2.48 4.60 -15.72
CA ARG A 61 1.25 3.81 -15.59
C ARG A 61 0.09 4.64 -15.05
N VAL A 62 0.33 5.46 -14.03
CA VAL A 62 -0.69 6.35 -13.45
C VAL A 62 -1.16 7.39 -14.47
N ALA A 63 -0.26 7.95 -15.28
CA ALA A 63 -0.62 8.87 -16.36
C ALA A 63 -1.52 8.19 -17.40
N ALA A 64 -1.15 6.99 -17.86
CA ALA A 64 -1.94 6.22 -18.83
C ALA A 64 -3.31 5.80 -18.28
N ILE A 65 -3.40 5.39 -17.00
CA ILE A 65 -4.68 5.12 -16.32
C ILE A 65 -5.57 6.35 -16.34
N ARG A 66 -5.03 7.53 -16.02
CA ARG A 66 -5.80 8.78 -16.01
C ARG A 66 -6.28 9.19 -17.41
N ALA A 67 -5.51 8.86 -18.44
CA ALA A 67 -5.87 9.09 -19.83
C ALA A 67 -6.87 8.05 -20.38
N GLY A 68 -7.15 6.97 -19.64
CA GLY A 68 -7.96 5.84 -20.13
C GLY A 68 -7.23 4.95 -21.15
N GLU A 69 -5.90 5.06 -21.22
CA GLU A 69 -5.04 4.34 -22.17
C GLU A 69 -4.48 3.03 -21.60
N ALA A 70 -4.67 2.80 -20.29
CA ALA A 70 -4.21 1.59 -19.63
C ALA A 70 -5.12 1.20 -18.45
N ALA A 71 -5.19 -0.11 -18.17
CA ALA A 71 -5.98 -0.63 -17.05
C ALA A 71 -5.36 -0.24 -15.68
N GLU A 72 -6.09 -0.46 -14.59
CA GLU A 72 -5.50 -0.37 -13.25
C GLU A 72 -4.48 -1.50 -13.02
N LEU A 73 -3.53 -1.34 -12.08
CA LEU A 73 -2.46 -2.33 -11.86
C LEU A 73 -2.12 -2.50 -10.38
N VAL A 74 -2.01 -3.76 -9.95
CA VAL A 74 -1.27 -4.15 -8.75
C VAL A 74 0.07 -4.76 -9.17
N TRP A 75 1.16 -4.12 -8.75
CA TRP A 75 2.51 -4.59 -9.06
C TRP A 75 3.26 -4.99 -7.79
N LEU A 76 3.66 -6.26 -7.74
CA LEU A 76 4.42 -6.86 -6.65
C LEU A 76 5.91 -6.93 -6.99
N LEU A 77 6.78 -6.40 -6.13
CA LEU A 77 8.22 -6.41 -6.35
C LEU A 77 9.01 -6.38 -5.04
N GLU A 78 10.33 -6.40 -5.16
CA GLU A 78 11.27 -6.13 -4.08
C GLU A 78 12.27 -5.07 -4.56
N HIS A 79 12.83 -4.31 -3.64
CA HIS A 79 13.87 -3.32 -3.94
C HIS A 79 15.24 -3.78 -3.41
N PRO A 80 16.35 -3.34 -4.02
CA PRO A 80 17.63 -3.28 -3.31
C PRO A 80 17.50 -2.46 -2.02
N PRO A 81 18.40 -2.63 -1.04
CA PRO A 81 18.35 -1.86 0.21
C PRO A 81 18.32 -0.35 -0.02
N LEU A 82 17.30 0.33 0.51
CA LEU A 82 17.12 1.78 0.38
C LEU A 82 16.21 2.34 1.48
N TYR A 83 16.28 3.65 1.65
CA TYR A 83 15.28 4.42 2.40
C TYR A 83 14.43 5.25 1.46
N THR A 84 13.13 5.35 1.73
CA THR A 84 12.30 6.41 1.17
C THR A 84 11.92 7.39 2.25
N ALA A 85 11.92 8.67 1.93
CA ALA A 85 11.47 9.76 2.79
C ALA A 85 10.12 10.27 2.28
N GLY A 86 9.06 10.05 3.04
CA GLY A 86 7.73 10.59 2.71
C GLY A 86 7.63 12.09 3.00
N THR A 87 6.45 12.66 2.73
CA THR A 87 6.18 14.10 2.85
C THR A 87 6.26 14.65 4.28
N SER A 88 6.24 13.78 5.30
CA SER A 88 6.35 14.17 6.71
C SER A 88 7.72 13.83 7.32
N ALA A 89 8.69 13.38 6.52
CA ALA A 89 10.02 13.03 6.99
C ALA A 89 10.84 14.29 7.33
N LYS A 90 11.47 14.30 8.50
CA LYS A 90 12.42 15.34 8.92
C LYS A 90 13.83 14.79 8.85
N ASP A 91 14.77 15.53 8.29
CA ASP A 91 16.10 14.99 7.96
C ASP A 91 16.84 14.45 9.20
N ASP A 92 16.63 15.06 10.36
CA ASP A 92 17.20 14.62 11.65
C ASP A 92 16.60 13.30 12.19
N ASP A 93 15.47 12.81 11.66
CA ASP A 93 14.88 11.52 12.04
C ASP A 93 15.71 10.33 11.50
N LEU A 94 16.58 10.56 10.49
CA LEU A 94 17.44 9.53 9.91
C LEU A 94 18.82 9.53 10.58
N LEU A 95 18.94 8.75 11.65
CA LEU A 95 20.13 8.71 12.50
C LEU A 95 21.40 8.18 11.81
N ASP A 96 21.26 7.22 10.88
CA ASP A 96 22.38 6.55 10.22
C ASP A 96 21.99 6.13 8.77
N PRO A 97 22.28 6.99 7.76
CA PRO A 97 21.88 6.77 6.37
C PRO A 97 22.79 5.76 5.66
N ARG A 98 22.69 4.48 6.02
CA ARG A 98 23.48 3.37 5.43
C ARG A 98 23.16 3.03 3.98
N PHE A 99 22.02 3.48 3.47
CA PHE A 99 21.51 3.13 2.15
C PHE A 99 21.05 4.39 1.40
N PRO A 100 20.97 4.34 0.05
CA PRO A 100 20.45 5.46 -0.73
C PRO A 100 19.08 5.92 -0.22
N VAL A 101 18.90 7.23 -0.13
CA VAL A 101 17.66 7.86 0.34
C VAL A 101 16.97 8.51 -0.85
N PHE A 102 15.69 8.17 -1.07
CA PHE A 102 14.88 8.78 -2.11
C PHE A 102 13.69 9.53 -1.51
N ARG A 103 13.47 10.78 -1.95
CA ARG A 103 12.24 11.51 -1.61
C ARG A 103 11.07 10.90 -2.36
N SER A 104 9.95 10.75 -1.69
CA SER A 104 8.74 10.14 -2.23
C SER A 104 7.53 11.02 -1.90
N PRO A 105 6.57 11.18 -2.84
CA PRO A 105 5.35 11.95 -2.58
C PRO A 105 4.38 11.24 -1.63
N ARG A 106 4.69 10.03 -1.16
CA ARG A 106 3.87 9.30 -0.20
C ARG A 106 3.77 10.03 1.15
N GLY A 107 2.70 9.76 1.87
CA GLY A 107 2.58 10.19 3.27
C GLY A 107 3.56 9.48 4.20
N GLY A 108 3.74 10.03 5.40
CA GLY A 108 4.55 9.44 6.48
C GLY A 108 6.02 9.88 6.47
N GLN A 109 6.77 9.34 7.43
CA GLN A 109 8.20 9.63 7.65
C GLN A 109 9.08 8.70 6.79
N PHE A 110 10.31 8.42 7.24
CA PHE A 110 11.18 7.43 6.60
C PHE A 110 10.62 6.01 6.69
N THR A 111 10.88 5.20 5.66
CA THR A 111 10.73 3.74 5.73
C THR A 111 11.86 3.07 4.97
N TYR A 112 12.22 1.87 5.40
CA TYR A 112 13.21 1.03 4.76
C TYR A 112 12.55 0.03 3.81
N HIS A 113 13.19 -0.18 2.65
CA HIS A 113 12.89 -1.27 1.73
C HIS A 113 14.16 -2.05 1.42
N GLY A 114 14.02 -3.36 1.18
CA GLY A 114 15.15 -4.21 0.85
C GLY A 114 14.75 -5.65 0.56
N PRO A 115 15.75 -6.51 0.34
CA PRO A 115 15.54 -7.93 0.02
C PRO A 115 14.71 -8.64 1.09
N GLY A 116 13.78 -9.49 0.67
CA GLY A 116 12.87 -10.23 1.55
C GLY A 116 11.65 -9.42 1.99
N GLN A 117 11.58 -8.13 1.66
CA GLN A 117 10.39 -7.30 1.89
C GLN A 117 9.58 -7.19 0.60
N ARG A 118 8.43 -7.89 0.54
CA ARG A 118 7.46 -7.70 -0.55
C ARG A 118 6.86 -6.29 -0.50
N VAL A 119 7.04 -5.54 -1.58
CA VAL A 119 6.39 -4.25 -1.84
C VAL A 119 5.25 -4.46 -2.83
N ALA A 120 4.12 -3.79 -2.59
CA ALA A 120 2.97 -3.79 -3.48
C ALA A 120 2.63 -2.36 -3.88
N TYR A 121 2.78 -2.04 -5.16
CA TYR A 121 2.31 -0.78 -5.74
C TYR A 121 0.92 -0.97 -6.33
N VAL A 122 -0.07 -0.35 -5.69
CA VAL A 122 -1.48 -0.45 -6.05
C VAL A 122 -1.91 0.84 -6.74
N MET A 123 -2.00 0.80 -8.07
CA MET A 123 -2.32 1.93 -8.94
C MET A 123 -3.77 1.82 -9.41
N LEU A 124 -4.68 2.41 -8.63
CA LEU A 124 -6.11 2.46 -8.92
C LEU A 124 -6.57 3.90 -9.16
N ASN A 125 -7.60 4.09 -9.99
CA ASN A 125 -8.26 5.36 -10.17
C ASN A 125 -9.35 5.58 -9.10
N LEU A 126 -9.01 6.28 -8.02
CA LEU A 126 -9.97 6.58 -6.96
C LEU A 126 -11.09 7.53 -7.39
N ALA A 127 -10.91 8.30 -8.48
CA ALA A 127 -11.96 9.16 -9.03
C ALA A 127 -13.22 8.38 -9.41
N GLU A 128 -13.01 7.13 -9.81
CA GLU A 128 -14.02 6.16 -10.23
C GLU A 128 -14.37 5.17 -9.10
N ARG A 129 -13.80 5.37 -7.90
CA ARG A 129 -13.92 4.48 -6.73
C ARG A 129 -14.17 5.29 -5.46
N ARG A 130 -15.27 6.04 -5.47
CA ARG A 130 -15.79 6.88 -4.37
C ARG A 130 -14.90 8.02 -3.89
N ARG A 131 -13.69 8.20 -4.44
CA ARG A 131 -12.72 9.24 -4.04
C ARG A 131 -12.41 9.22 -2.54
N ASP A 132 -12.39 8.02 -1.95
CA ASP A 132 -12.17 7.85 -0.52
C ASP A 132 -10.81 7.20 -0.26
N VAL A 133 -9.81 8.03 0.04
CA VAL A 133 -8.45 7.60 0.35
C VAL A 133 -8.41 6.77 1.63
N ARG A 134 -9.23 7.10 2.64
CA ARG A 134 -9.24 6.39 3.92
C ARG A 134 -9.86 5.01 3.78
N GLY A 135 -10.99 4.95 3.08
CA GLY A 135 -11.62 3.69 2.71
C GLY A 135 -10.68 2.80 1.87
N PHE A 136 -9.89 3.40 0.99
CA PHE A 136 -8.88 2.67 0.22
C PHE A 136 -7.76 2.11 1.10
N VAL A 137 -7.17 2.91 1.99
CA VAL A 137 -6.15 2.45 2.95
C VAL A 137 -6.70 1.36 3.86
N ALA A 138 -7.91 1.54 4.39
CA ALA A 138 -8.58 0.52 5.19
C ALA A 138 -8.76 -0.78 4.36
N ALA A 139 -9.19 -0.70 3.11
CA ALA A 139 -9.32 -1.89 2.27
C ALA A 139 -7.98 -2.60 2.01
N LEU A 140 -6.87 -1.86 1.87
CA LEU A 140 -5.53 -2.45 1.80
C LEU A 140 -5.13 -3.15 3.10
N GLU A 141 -5.43 -2.55 4.25
CA GLU A 141 -5.18 -3.19 5.55
C GLU A 141 -6.00 -4.48 5.71
N ASP A 142 -7.27 -4.50 5.30
CA ASP A 142 -8.09 -5.72 5.31
C ASP A 142 -7.51 -6.78 4.39
N TRP A 143 -7.05 -6.38 3.20
CA TRP A 143 -6.42 -7.30 2.25
C TRP A 143 -5.17 -7.95 2.85
N ILE A 144 -4.32 -7.18 3.53
CA ILE A 144 -3.12 -7.68 4.20
C ILE A 144 -3.47 -8.57 5.39
N ILE A 145 -4.44 -8.17 6.21
CA ILE A 145 -4.92 -9.00 7.34
C ILE A 145 -5.45 -10.33 6.82
N GLY A 146 -6.25 -10.32 5.75
CA GLY A 146 -6.76 -11.53 5.12
C GLY A 146 -5.65 -12.42 4.54
N ALA A 147 -4.63 -11.82 3.92
CA ALA A 147 -3.45 -12.54 3.44
C ALA A 147 -2.68 -13.19 4.59
N LEU A 148 -2.43 -12.47 5.68
CA LEU A 148 -1.78 -13.00 6.89
C LEU A 148 -2.58 -14.15 7.51
N ALA A 149 -3.91 -14.02 7.57
CA ALA A 149 -4.80 -15.04 8.11
C ALA A 149 -4.72 -16.36 7.33
N ALA A 150 -4.48 -16.32 6.00
CA ALA A 150 -4.25 -17.53 5.20
C ALA A 150 -2.98 -18.30 5.60
N PHE A 151 -2.04 -17.65 6.30
CA PHE A 151 -0.86 -18.25 6.91
C PHE A 151 -1.00 -18.45 8.43
N ASN A 152 -2.23 -18.40 8.96
CA ASN A 152 -2.53 -18.47 10.41
C ASN A 152 -1.87 -17.36 11.24
N VAL A 153 -1.51 -16.23 10.62
CA VAL A 153 -0.98 -15.06 11.32
C VAL A 153 -2.11 -14.07 11.58
N ARG A 154 -2.35 -13.75 12.85
CA ARG A 154 -3.36 -12.76 13.26
C ARG A 154 -2.82 -11.34 13.11
N GLY A 155 -3.20 -10.66 12.03
CA GLY A 155 -2.96 -9.23 11.82
C GLY A 155 -4.10 -8.38 12.40
N GLU A 156 -3.77 -7.17 12.88
CA GLU A 156 -4.72 -6.20 13.42
C GLU A 156 -4.36 -4.76 13.01
N ARG A 157 -5.35 -3.87 13.07
CA ARG A 157 -5.14 -2.41 13.02
C ARG A 157 -4.99 -1.87 14.42
N ARG A 158 -4.35 -0.72 14.57
CA ARG A 158 -4.26 0.01 15.83
C ARG A 158 -4.64 1.47 15.62
N GLU A 159 -5.45 2.02 16.52
CA GLU A 159 -5.94 3.40 16.39
C GLU A 159 -4.81 4.44 16.47
N ASP A 160 -3.75 4.14 17.22
CA ASP A 160 -2.59 5.01 17.44
C ASP A 160 -1.51 4.86 16.35
N ARG A 161 -1.64 3.90 15.43
CA ARG A 161 -0.56 3.54 14.48
C ARG A 161 -1.07 3.10 13.12
N VAL A 162 -0.53 3.73 12.08
CA VAL A 162 -0.82 3.37 10.68
C VAL A 162 -0.21 2.00 10.34
N GLY A 163 -0.96 1.18 9.61
CA GLY A 163 -0.51 -0.11 9.08
C GLY A 163 -1.05 -1.32 9.85
N VAL A 164 -0.62 -2.50 9.42
CA VAL A 164 -1.03 -3.79 10.01
C VAL A 164 0.02 -4.28 11.00
N TRP A 165 -0.44 -4.64 12.18
CA TRP A 165 0.36 -5.06 13.32
C TRP A 165 0.09 -6.54 13.64
N VAL A 166 1.10 -7.23 14.16
CA VAL A 166 0.98 -8.58 14.70
C VAL A 166 1.45 -8.52 16.14
N ASP A 167 0.59 -8.93 17.07
CA ASP A 167 1.00 -9.08 18.46
C ASP A 167 1.96 -10.26 18.57
N ARG A 168 3.19 -10.00 19.05
CA ARG A 168 4.23 -11.01 19.28
C ARG A 168 4.38 -11.34 20.77
N THR A 169 3.54 -10.79 21.63
CA THR A 169 3.60 -11.02 23.08
C THR A 169 2.85 -12.28 23.50
N ARG A 170 2.05 -12.86 22.61
CA ARG A 170 1.33 -14.12 22.84
C ARG A 170 1.78 -15.16 21.81
N PRO A 171 1.97 -16.42 22.24
CA PRO A 171 2.38 -17.52 21.36
C PRO A 171 1.31 -17.84 20.29
#